data_AF-A0AAD9QTK3-F1
#
_entry.id   AF-A0AAD9QTK3-F1
#
_cell.length_a   1.000
_cell.length_b   1.000
_cell.length_c   1.000
_cell.angle_alpha   90.00
_cell.angle_beta   90.00
_cell.angle_gamma   90.00
#
_symmetry.space_group_name_H-M   'P 1'
#
loop_
_entity.id
_entity.type
_entity.pdbx_description
1 polymer ?
#
loop_
_entity_poly.entity_id
_entity_poly.type
_entity_poly.pdbx_seq_one_letter_code
_entity_poly.pdbx_strand_id
1 'polypeptide(L)'
;MFFLSQLVFIAAFFPSSLRCRFCGQNDVSRQFEATNGVVCKALGCSGKIMCVHPNYKRGKIDFSDDNKDRILIEFDSLQEQNKYGNPVGKERGKRHSFREFSEQRFEFTPQTTASYQGIRAKNFNFTSTLHANNASLRIMVYMFEGHGNITFGNETTEMREGMLKFNIEIKNWQFCGKNDTDEECNAGDEGEFIDLTLVIKSKGKPKQKSENEQRGKDGKRRHPRCFRTIRHKKCPKQFDIGGDSEIVLSSQVMVDDEIRDMPGNGDYPKFKETANKQKFILRFPKAANRIFYDPGLEVGEADAGALALKNLPHLSLALLVLRFILF
;
A
#
# COMPACT_ATOMS: atom_id res chain seq x y z
N MET A 1 -68.06 5.45 5.91
CA MET A 1 -67.50 4.15 6.35
C MET A 1 -66.02 4.13 6.01
N PHE A 2 -65.18 4.47 6.98
CA PHE A 2 -63.72 4.39 6.88
C PHE A 2 -63.28 3.06 7.51
N PHE A 3 -62.56 2.22 6.77
CA PHE A 3 -61.88 1.06 7.33
C PHE A 3 -60.37 1.29 7.32
N LEU A 4 -59.80 1.26 8.52
CA LEU A 4 -58.37 1.19 8.78
C LEU A 4 -57.80 -0.15 8.27
N SER A 5 -56.62 -0.11 7.67
CA SER A 5 -55.70 -1.25 7.65
C SER A 5 -54.28 -0.71 7.82
N GLN A 6 -53.75 -0.83 9.03
CA GLN A 6 -52.34 -0.59 9.34
C GLN A 6 -51.49 -1.70 8.73
N LEU A 7 -50.56 -1.34 7.85
CA LEU A 7 -49.46 -2.20 7.42
C LEU A 7 -48.22 -1.81 8.22
N VAL A 8 -47.85 -2.69 9.15
CA VAL A 8 -46.63 -2.60 9.96
C VAL A 8 -45.43 -2.90 9.06
N PHE A 9 -44.58 -1.90 8.82
CA PHE A 9 -43.24 -2.10 8.25
C PHE A 9 -42.35 -2.74 9.33
N ILE A 10 -42.17 -4.07 9.26
CA ILE A 10 -41.06 -4.73 9.96
C ILE A 10 -39.82 -4.52 9.10
N ALA A 11 -39.05 -3.49 9.43
CA ALA A 11 -37.67 -3.36 8.96
C ALA A 11 -36.87 -4.50 9.62
N ALA A 12 -36.63 -5.57 8.86
CA ALA A 12 -35.65 -6.58 9.24
C ALA A 12 -34.26 -5.96 9.19
N PHE A 13 -33.83 -5.40 10.33
CA PHE A 13 -32.43 -5.24 10.66
C PHE A 13 -31.80 -6.62 10.61
N PHE A 14 -31.11 -6.94 9.52
CA PHE A 14 -30.14 -8.04 9.52
C PHE A 14 -28.90 -7.54 10.27
N PRO A 15 -28.56 -8.10 11.44
CA PRO A 15 -27.25 -7.89 12.01
C PRO A 15 -26.26 -8.63 11.10
N SER A 16 -25.35 -7.87 10.49
CA SER A 16 -24.19 -8.33 9.73
C SER A 16 -23.14 -8.99 10.64
N SER A 17 -23.58 -10.00 11.40
CA SER A 17 -22.76 -10.73 12.36
C SER A 17 -23.16 -12.21 12.33
N LEU A 18 -22.77 -12.91 11.27
CA LEU A 18 -22.78 -14.37 11.23
C LEU A 18 -21.63 -14.87 10.33
N ARG A 19 -20.50 -15.12 10.99
CA ARG A 19 -19.47 -16.15 10.71
C ARG A 19 -19.14 -16.45 9.23
N CYS A 20 -18.07 -15.84 8.73
CA CYS A 20 -17.06 -16.58 7.96
C CYS A 20 -15.86 -16.84 8.89
N ARG A 21 -15.66 -18.10 9.29
CA ARG A 21 -14.42 -18.56 9.93
C ARG A 21 -13.44 -18.92 8.83
N PHE A 22 -12.43 -18.10 8.54
CA PHE A 22 -11.12 -18.53 8.01
C PHE A 22 -10.06 -17.41 8.17
N CYS A 23 -9.74 -17.11 9.43
CA CYS A 23 -8.38 -16.96 9.94
C CYS A 23 -8.47 -17.26 11.45
N GLY A 24 -7.76 -18.29 11.92
CA GLY A 24 -7.90 -18.81 13.28
C GLY A 24 -7.31 -17.86 14.33
N GLN A 25 -7.65 -18.10 15.60
CA GLN A 25 -7.29 -17.31 16.80
C GLN A 25 -5.79 -17.00 17.04
N ASN A 26 -4.89 -17.42 16.15
CA ASN A 26 -3.47 -17.05 16.17
C ASN A 26 -3.15 -16.33 14.87
N ASP A 27 -3.41 -15.02 14.83
CA ASP A 27 -3.03 -14.14 13.73
C ASP A 27 -1.49 -14.15 13.59
N VAL A 28 -0.97 -15.00 12.70
CA VAL A 28 0.47 -15.11 12.47
C VAL A 28 0.89 -13.80 11.83
N SER A 29 1.60 -12.97 12.58
CA SER A 29 2.19 -11.74 12.06
C SER A 29 3.69 -11.81 12.26
N ARG A 30 4.43 -11.21 11.33
CA ARG A 30 5.88 -11.18 11.38
C ARG A 30 6.33 -9.74 11.46
N GLN A 31 6.89 -9.37 12.60
CA GLN A 31 7.63 -8.13 12.76
C GLN A 31 9.07 -8.37 12.31
N PHE A 32 9.63 -7.36 11.65
CA PHE A 32 10.98 -7.41 11.09
C PHE A 32 11.92 -6.56 11.94
N GLU A 33 13.20 -6.92 11.93
CA GLU A 33 14.21 -6.16 12.68
C GLU A 33 14.33 -4.75 12.14
N ALA A 34 14.52 -3.78 13.03
CA ALA A 34 14.64 -2.39 12.63
C ALA A 34 15.88 -2.13 11.74
N THR A 35 15.77 -1.13 10.86
CA THR A 35 16.89 -0.55 10.10
C THR A 35 16.72 0.96 10.03
N ASN A 36 17.76 1.72 10.41
CA ASN A 36 17.69 3.18 10.56
C ASN A 36 16.42 3.66 11.29
N GLY A 37 16.10 3.01 12.42
CA GLY A 37 14.93 3.34 13.23
C GLY A 37 13.58 2.85 12.70
N VAL A 38 13.45 2.53 11.40
CA VAL A 38 12.22 2.04 10.77
C VAL A 38 11.93 0.59 11.17
N VAL A 39 10.68 0.32 11.55
CA VAL A 39 10.19 -1.03 11.88
C VAL A 39 8.96 -1.34 11.06
N CYS A 40 8.91 -2.52 10.47
CA CYS A 40 7.74 -3.01 9.75
C CYS A 40 7.22 -4.33 10.30
N LYS A 41 5.94 -4.57 10.04
CA LYS A 41 5.21 -5.78 10.41
C LYS A 41 4.29 -6.18 9.26
N ALA A 42 4.27 -7.46 8.90
CA ALA A 42 3.33 -8.01 7.93
C ALA A 42 2.34 -8.95 8.61
N LEU A 43 1.08 -8.91 8.18
CA LEU A 43 0.01 -9.78 8.69
C LEU A 43 -0.16 -11.00 7.79
N GLY A 44 -0.11 -12.20 8.37
CA GLY A 44 -0.27 -13.46 7.65
C GLY A 44 -1.69 -13.68 7.15
N CYS A 45 -2.67 -13.13 7.85
CA CYS A 45 -4.03 -12.96 7.36
C CYS A 45 -4.11 -11.56 6.75
N SER A 46 -4.40 -11.46 5.44
CA SER A 46 -4.45 -10.24 4.60
C SER A 46 -3.19 -9.80 3.86
N GLY A 47 -1.99 -10.19 4.29
CA GLY A 47 -0.75 -9.73 3.66
C GLY A 47 -0.47 -8.23 3.86
N LYS A 48 -1.25 -7.53 4.69
CA LYS A 48 -1.07 -6.11 5.01
C LYS A 48 0.32 -5.86 5.58
N ILE A 49 0.95 -4.78 5.14
CA ILE A 49 2.25 -4.32 5.63
C ILE A 49 2.02 -3.03 6.41
N MET A 50 2.51 -2.98 7.65
CA MET A 50 2.53 -1.78 8.47
C MET A 50 3.96 -1.38 8.73
N CYS A 51 4.28 -0.10 8.59
CA CYS A 51 5.59 0.44 8.89
C CYS A 51 5.48 1.69 9.75
N VAL A 52 6.43 1.85 10.66
CA VAL A 52 6.56 3.01 11.54
C VAL A 52 8.03 3.37 11.68
N HIS A 53 8.30 4.66 11.83
CA HIS A 53 9.60 5.15 12.24
C HIS A 53 9.43 5.84 13.59
N PRO A 54 9.40 5.06 14.69
CA PRO A 54 9.07 5.57 16.01
C PRO A 54 10.11 6.58 16.47
N ASN A 55 9.63 7.65 17.08
CA ASN A 55 10.48 8.51 17.88
C ASN A 55 10.78 7.77 19.19
N TYR A 56 11.99 7.21 19.32
CA TYR A 56 12.39 6.37 20.44
C TYR A 56 12.27 7.05 21.83
N LYS A 57 12.10 8.39 21.87
CA LYS A 57 11.79 9.13 23.11
C LYS A 57 10.40 8.84 23.67
N ARG A 58 9.45 8.35 22.87
CA ARG A 58 8.05 8.09 23.28
C ARG A 58 7.78 6.67 23.78
N GLY A 59 8.73 5.75 23.63
CA GLY A 59 8.60 4.38 24.11
C GLY A 59 7.58 3.53 23.31
N LYS A 60 8.00 2.30 23.00
CA LYS A 60 7.27 1.22 22.31
C LYS A 60 6.85 1.50 20.86
N ILE A 61 7.03 0.46 20.04
CA ILE A 61 6.57 0.40 18.65
C ILE A 61 5.04 0.27 18.66
N ASP A 62 4.33 1.22 18.05
CA ASP A 62 2.87 1.23 17.99
C ASP A 62 2.36 1.03 16.56
N PHE A 63 1.72 -0.11 16.31
CA PHE A 63 1.06 -0.43 15.03
C PHE A 63 -0.47 -0.27 15.10
N SER A 64 -1.02 0.36 16.13
CA SER A 64 -2.46 0.58 16.28
C SER A 64 -3.03 1.47 15.17
N ASP A 65 -4.35 1.38 14.97
CA ASP A 65 -5.05 2.25 14.02
C ASP A 65 -5.06 3.73 14.44
N ASP A 66 -4.84 4.01 15.73
CA ASP A 66 -4.77 5.36 16.28
C ASP A 66 -3.44 6.05 15.99
N ASN A 67 -2.39 5.28 15.66
CA ASN A 67 -1.09 5.83 15.29
C ASN A 67 -1.15 6.45 13.88
N LYS A 68 -1.19 7.79 13.83
CA LYS A 68 -1.22 8.56 12.58
C LYS A 68 0.10 8.56 11.81
N ASP A 69 1.21 8.24 12.47
CA ASP A 69 2.53 8.14 11.84
C ASP A 69 2.79 6.73 11.30
N ARG A 70 1.86 5.78 11.50
CA ARG A 70 1.89 4.44 10.89
C ARG A 70 1.45 4.52 9.43
N ILE A 71 2.23 3.89 8.58
CA ILE A 71 1.88 3.63 7.18
C ILE A 71 1.33 2.22 7.09
N LEU A 72 0.11 2.07 6.58
CA LEU A 72 -0.51 0.78 6.29
C LEU A 72 -0.66 0.62 4.78
N ILE A 73 -0.08 -0.45 4.23
CA ILE A 73 -0.30 -0.91 2.87
C ILE A 73 -1.25 -2.11 2.92
N GLU A 74 -2.39 -1.97 2.27
CA GLU A 74 -3.42 -3.00 2.14
C GLU A 74 -3.59 -3.39 0.67
N PHE A 75 -3.56 -4.69 0.39
CA PHE A 75 -3.94 -5.23 -0.91
C PHE A 75 -5.46 -5.29 -0.94
N ASP A 76 -6.11 -4.33 -1.62
CA ASP A 76 -7.57 -4.13 -1.58
C ASP A 76 -8.30 -4.96 -2.63
N SER A 77 -7.74 -5.08 -3.83
CA SER A 77 -8.28 -6.00 -4.84
C SER A 77 -7.28 -6.33 -5.93
N LEU A 78 -7.46 -7.49 -6.54
CA LEU A 78 -6.77 -7.92 -7.74
C LEU A 78 -7.86 -8.37 -8.73
N GLN A 79 -8.00 -7.73 -9.88
CA GLN A 79 -9.14 -7.97 -10.79
C GLN A 79 -8.66 -8.04 -12.23
N GLU A 80 -9.01 -9.11 -12.93
CA GLU A 80 -8.81 -9.18 -14.37
C GLU A 80 -9.79 -8.25 -15.09
N GLN A 81 -9.28 -7.55 -16.10
CA GLN A 81 -9.99 -6.59 -16.92
C GLN A 81 -9.82 -6.93 -18.39
N ASN A 82 -10.85 -6.69 -19.20
CA ASN A 82 -10.71 -6.73 -20.66
C ASN A 82 -10.10 -5.43 -21.20
N LYS A 83 -9.94 -5.37 -22.53
CA LYS A 83 -9.38 -4.22 -23.26
C LYS A 83 -10.09 -2.89 -23.03
N TYR A 84 -11.35 -2.93 -22.65
CA TYR A 84 -12.17 -1.76 -22.37
C TYR A 84 -12.12 -1.32 -20.90
N GLY A 85 -11.42 -2.08 -20.05
CA GLY A 85 -11.35 -1.83 -18.61
C GLY A 85 -12.59 -2.30 -17.84
N ASN A 86 -13.34 -3.25 -18.39
CA ASN A 86 -14.46 -3.90 -17.70
C ASN A 86 -13.98 -5.20 -17.03
N PRO A 87 -14.50 -5.53 -15.83
CA PRO A 87 -14.08 -6.72 -15.09
C PRO A 87 -14.46 -7.99 -15.86
N VAL A 88 -13.59 -8.97 -15.78
CA VAL A 88 -13.71 -10.29 -16.42
C VAL A 88 -13.91 -11.37 -15.36
N GLY A 89 -14.59 -12.46 -15.72
CA GLY A 89 -14.90 -13.59 -14.86
C GLY A 89 -16.28 -13.55 -14.22
N LYS A 90 -16.71 -14.68 -13.64
CA LYS A 90 -18.06 -14.83 -13.06
C LYS A 90 -18.24 -13.97 -11.80
N GLU A 91 -19.45 -13.40 -11.64
CA GLU A 91 -19.81 -12.62 -10.45
C GLU A 91 -20.06 -13.49 -9.20
N ARG A 92 -20.29 -14.81 -9.33
CA ARG A 92 -20.57 -15.73 -8.21
C ARG A 92 -19.69 -16.97 -8.31
N GLY A 93 -19.02 -17.34 -7.21
CA GLY A 93 -18.12 -18.50 -7.15
C GLY A 93 -16.65 -18.10 -7.19
N LYS A 94 -15.80 -18.97 -7.75
CA LYS A 94 -14.41 -18.65 -8.02
C LYS A 94 -14.36 -17.61 -9.15
N ARG A 95 -13.76 -16.46 -8.85
CA ARG A 95 -13.76 -15.29 -9.74
C ARG A 95 -12.32 -15.08 -10.22
N HIS A 96 -12.14 -14.53 -11.42
CA HIS A 96 -10.87 -13.88 -11.83
C HIS A 96 -10.65 -12.54 -11.09
N SER A 97 -10.95 -12.55 -9.79
CA SER A 97 -10.80 -11.44 -8.89
C SER A 97 -10.64 -11.88 -7.43
N PHE A 98 -9.86 -11.09 -6.70
CA PHE A 98 -9.69 -11.17 -5.26
C PHE A 98 -10.12 -9.83 -4.68
N ARG A 99 -10.95 -9.87 -3.64
CA ARG A 99 -11.39 -8.67 -2.91
C ARG A 99 -10.92 -8.76 -1.47
N GLU A 100 -10.40 -7.63 -0.98
CA GLU A 100 -10.00 -7.32 0.40
C GLU A 100 -8.91 -8.19 1.01
N PHE A 101 -8.50 -9.28 0.34
CA PHE A 101 -7.48 -10.25 0.75
C PHE A 101 -7.62 -10.74 2.22
N SER A 102 -8.69 -10.39 2.92
CA SER A 102 -8.84 -10.47 4.37
C SER A 102 -8.87 -11.90 4.88
N GLU A 103 -9.28 -12.83 4.02
CA GLU A 103 -9.30 -14.27 4.25
C GLU A 103 -8.07 -14.98 3.63
N GLN A 104 -7.20 -14.24 2.95
CA GLN A 104 -6.03 -14.80 2.30
C GLN A 104 -4.90 -15.02 3.30
N ARG A 105 -4.42 -16.27 3.35
CA ARG A 105 -3.31 -16.68 4.20
C ARG A 105 -1.99 -16.60 3.44
N PHE A 106 -1.02 -15.94 4.05
CA PHE A 106 0.34 -15.82 3.56
C PHE A 106 1.31 -16.64 4.42
N GLU A 107 2.23 -17.28 3.73
CA GLU A 107 3.34 -18.02 4.32
C GLU A 107 4.60 -17.17 4.29
N PHE A 108 5.25 -17.03 5.45
CA PHE A 108 6.44 -16.19 5.61
C PHE A 108 7.72 -16.99 5.50
N THR A 109 8.69 -16.46 4.75
CA THR A 109 10.07 -16.94 4.84
C THR A 109 10.75 -16.35 6.09
N PRO A 110 11.79 -17.01 6.63
CA PRO A 110 12.72 -16.37 7.56
C PRO A 110 13.27 -15.05 7.02
N GLN A 111 13.57 -14.11 7.93
CA GLN A 111 14.32 -12.92 7.56
C GLN A 111 15.76 -13.34 7.23
N THR A 112 16.31 -12.79 6.15
CA THR A 112 17.67 -13.07 5.70
C THR A 112 18.40 -11.79 5.35
N THR A 113 19.73 -11.81 5.36
CA THR A 113 20.54 -10.76 4.73
C THR A 113 20.58 -11.00 3.23
N ALA A 114 20.35 -9.95 2.45
CA ALA A 114 20.31 -10.01 1.00
C ALA A 114 20.99 -8.78 0.38
N SER A 115 21.10 -8.80 -0.95
CA SER A 115 21.48 -7.65 -1.75
C SER A 115 20.44 -7.45 -2.84
N TYR A 116 19.98 -6.21 -3.02
CA TYR A 116 19.08 -5.84 -4.12
C TYR A 116 19.81 -4.84 -5.02
N GLN A 117 20.12 -5.28 -6.24
CA GLN A 117 20.92 -4.52 -7.22
C GLN A 117 22.25 -3.98 -6.64
N GLY A 118 22.92 -4.76 -5.78
CA GLY A 118 24.20 -4.39 -5.17
C GLY A 118 24.09 -3.62 -3.85
N ILE A 119 22.89 -3.23 -3.42
CA ILE A 119 22.67 -2.55 -2.14
C ILE A 119 22.29 -3.59 -1.07
N ARG A 120 23.01 -3.60 0.05
CA ARG A 120 22.69 -4.49 1.18
C ARG A 120 21.30 -4.18 1.75
N ALA A 121 20.55 -5.22 2.07
CA ALA A 121 19.23 -5.12 2.63
C ALA A 121 18.89 -6.34 3.50
N LYS A 122 17.98 -6.17 4.45
CA LYS A 122 17.26 -7.28 5.06
C LYS A 122 16.12 -7.67 4.13
N ASN A 123 16.01 -8.96 3.80
CA ASN A 123 14.93 -9.49 2.98
C ASN A 123 13.98 -10.36 3.80
N PHE A 124 12.68 -10.18 3.54
CA PHE A 124 11.64 -11.05 4.01
C PHE A 124 10.55 -11.16 2.96
N ASN A 125 10.11 -12.38 2.72
CA ASN A 125 9.12 -12.67 1.68
C ASN A 125 7.90 -13.30 2.31
N PHE A 126 6.75 -13.05 1.70
CA PHE A 126 5.53 -13.75 2.04
C PHE A 126 4.72 -14.05 0.79
N THR A 127 4.20 -15.27 0.73
CA THR A 127 3.58 -15.81 -0.48
C THR A 127 2.21 -16.36 -0.14
N SER A 128 1.29 -16.22 -1.08
CA SER A 128 -0.03 -16.82 -1.01
C SER A 128 -0.41 -17.42 -2.35
N THR A 129 -1.06 -18.58 -2.31
CA THR A 129 -1.76 -19.13 -3.47
C THR A 129 -3.10 -18.42 -3.64
N LEU A 130 -3.44 -18.07 -4.88
CA LEU A 130 -4.66 -17.42 -5.29
C LEU A 130 -5.62 -18.53 -5.76
N HIS A 131 -6.56 -18.92 -4.89
CA HIS A 131 -7.37 -20.14 -5.05
C HIS A 131 -8.28 -20.18 -6.28
N ALA A 132 -8.60 -19.03 -6.87
CA ALA A 132 -9.39 -18.96 -8.08
C ALA A 132 -8.62 -19.61 -9.25
N ASN A 133 -7.41 -19.13 -9.55
CA ASN A 133 -6.74 -19.44 -10.81
C ASN A 133 -5.40 -20.19 -10.67
N ASN A 134 -5.16 -20.84 -9.52
CA ASN A 134 -3.88 -21.48 -9.18
C ASN A 134 -2.65 -20.56 -9.31
N ALA A 135 -2.86 -19.25 -9.35
CA ALA A 135 -1.78 -18.29 -9.38
C ALA A 135 -1.14 -18.16 -8.00
N SER A 136 0.03 -17.55 -7.95
CA SER A 136 0.67 -17.19 -6.67
C SER A 136 0.94 -15.71 -6.62
N LEU A 137 0.60 -15.08 -5.49
CA LEU A 137 1.02 -13.73 -5.14
C LEU A 137 2.17 -13.81 -4.15
N ARG A 138 3.34 -13.31 -4.54
CA ARG A 138 4.53 -13.25 -3.69
C ARG A 138 4.97 -11.81 -3.50
N ILE A 139 5.05 -11.40 -2.25
CA ILE A 139 5.57 -10.09 -1.87
C ILE A 139 6.99 -10.28 -1.33
N MET A 140 7.95 -9.59 -1.93
CA MET A 140 9.34 -9.59 -1.50
C MET A 140 9.70 -8.23 -0.94
N VAL A 141 9.94 -8.16 0.35
CA VAL A 141 10.30 -6.90 0.99
C VAL A 141 11.79 -6.86 1.23
N TYR A 142 12.40 -5.75 0.81
CA TYR A 142 13.81 -5.44 1.03
C TYR A 142 13.87 -4.14 1.82
N MET A 143 14.41 -4.18 3.04
CA MET A 143 14.68 -3.00 3.84
C MET A 143 16.16 -2.68 3.78
N PHE A 144 16.51 -1.54 3.18
CA PHE A 144 17.88 -1.21 2.82
C PHE A 144 18.73 -0.84 4.03
N GLU A 145 19.92 -1.44 4.11
CA GLU A 145 20.96 -1.18 5.14
C GLU A 145 22.11 -0.32 4.58
N GLY A 146 21.87 0.31 3.43
CA GLY A 146 22.87 1.11 2.75
C GLY A 146 22.24 2.03 1.73
N HIS A 147 23.09 2.87 1.15
CA HIS A 147 22.71 3.83 0.13
C HIS A 147 23.09 3.32 -1.25
N GLY A 148 22.29 3.65 -2.25
CA GLY A 148 22.59 3.35 -3.64
C GLY A 148 21.45 3.73 -4.55
N ASN A 149 21.55 3.33 -5.81
CA ASN A 149 20.54 3.59 -6.82
C ASN A 149 19.94 2.28 -7.31
N ILE A 150 18.63 2.25 -7.42
CA ILE A 150 17.91 1.13 -8.03
C ILE A 150 17.41 1.59 -9.39
N THR A 151 17.64 0.75 -10.39
CA THR A 151 17.13 0.94 -11.74
C THR A 151 16.07 -0.11 -12.04
N PHE A 152 14.88 0.35 -12.41
CA PHE A 152 13.82 -0.50 -12.93
C PHE A 152 13.46 0.00 -14.33
N GLY A 153 13.90 -0.74 -15.35
CA GLY A 153 13.81 -0.32 -16.74
C GLY A 153 14.55 1.00 -17.01
N ASN A 154 13.78 2.01 -17.40
CA ASN A 154 14.26 3.34 -17.77
C ASN A 154 14.15 4.35 -16.62
N GLU A 155 13.88 3.88 -15.40
CA GLU A 155 13.69 4.69 -14.21
C GLU A 155 14.73 4.33 -13.14
N THR A 156 15.43 5.34 -12.62
CA THR A 156 16.43 5.16 -11.56
C THR A 156 16.08 6.03 -10.36
N THR A 157 16.06 5.43 -9.16
CA THR A 157 15.75 6.11 -7.90
C THR A 157 16.79 5.83 -6.84
N GLU A 158 17.09 6.85 -6.04
CA GLU A 158 17.90 6.74 -4.84
C GLU A 158 17.20 5.87 -3.78
N MET A 159 17.97 4.96 -3.18
CA MET A 159 17.61 4.26 -1.96
C MET A 159 18.53 4.68 -0.83
N ARG A 160 17.96 4.78 0.37
CA ARG A 160 18.65 5.15 1.60
C ARG A 160 18.41 4.10 2.67
N GLU A 161 19.23 4.13 3.70
CA GLU A 161 19.05 3.27 4.85
C GLU A 161 17.64 3.47 5.48
N GLY A 162 16.93 2.37 5.73
CA GLY A 162 15.56 2.37 6.25
C GLY A 162 14.47 2.52 5.19
N MET A 163 14.81 2.87 3.94
CA MET A 163 13.87 2.75 2.82
C MET A 163 13.58 1.28 2.53
N LEU A 164 12.43 1.03 1.90
CA LEU A 164 11.99 -0.32 1.63
C LEU A 164 11.42 -0.46 0.22
N LYS A 165 11.73 -1.59 -0.40
CA LYS A 165 11.07 -2.08 -1.61
C LYS A 165 10.14 -3.20 -1.20
N PHE A 166 8.88 -3.19 -1.65
CA PHE A 166 7.93 -4.29 -1.42
C PHE A 166 7.48 -4.84 -2.77
N ASN A 167 8.39 -5.57 -3.41
CA ASN A 167 8.18 -6.05 -4.76
C ASN A 167 7.01 -7.03 -4.81
N ILE A 168 6.18 -6.89 -5.83
CA ILE A 168 4.97 -7.66 -6.04
C ILE A 168 5.23 -8.59 -7.21
N GLU A 169 5.08 -9.89 -6.99
CA GLU A 169 5.16 -10.90 -8.04
C GLU A 169 3.85 -11.68 -8.12
N ILE A 170 3.28 -11.74 -9.32
CA ILE A 170 2.15 -12.61 -9.66
C ILE A 170 2.66 -13.63 -10.66
N LYS A 171 2.47 -14.91 -10.37
CA LYS A 171 2.87 -16.02 -11.26
C LYS A 171 1.69 -16.92 -11.58
N ASN A 172 1.74 -17.51 -12.77
CA ASN A 172 0.78 -18.52 -13.24
C ASN A 172 -0.67 -18.01 -13.22
N TRP A 173 -0.88 -16.71 -13.44
CA TRP A 173 -2.22 -16.16 -13.62
C TRP A 173 -2.77 -16.62 -14.97
N GLN A 174 -3.76 -17.51 -14.93
CA GLN A 174 -4.51 -17.91 -16.11
C GLN A 174 -5.52 -16.81 -16.44
N PHE A 175 -5.37 -16.18 -17.61
CA PHE A 175 -6.30 -15.16 -18.11
C PHE A 175 -7.45 -15.82 -18.84
N CYS A 176 -8.65 -15.27 -18.72
CA CYS A 176 -9.78 -15.69 -19.54
C CYS A 176 -9.50 -15.41 -21.02
N GLY A 177 -9.69 -16.43 -21.85
CA GLY A 177 -9.68 -16.37 -23.30
C GLY A 177 -11.08 -16.56 -23.88
N LYS A 178 -11.30 -16.03 -25.08
CA LYS A 178 -12.60 -16.07 -25.79
C LYS A 178 -13.20 -17.47 -25.93
N ASN A 179 -12.35 -18.48 -26.00
CA ASN A 179 -12.71 -19.89 -26.20
C ASN A 179 -12.41 -20.75 -24.96
N ASP A 180 -12.08 -20.14 -23.83
CA ASP A 180 -11.80 -20.91 -22.62
C ASP A 180 -13.08 -21.53 -22.08
N THR A 181 -13.01 -22.82 -21.78
CA THR A 181 -14.02 -23.56 -21.04
C THR A 181 -13.77 -23.47 -19.53
N ASP A 182 -12.92 -22.54 -19.09
CA ASP A 182 -12.65 -22.32 -17.68
C ASP A 182 -13.98 -22.02 -16.97
N GLU A 183 -14.24 -22.78 -15.91
CA GLU A 183 -15.45 -22.64 -15.11
C GLU A 183 -15.55 -21.26 -14.43
N GLU A 184 -14.48 -20.47 -14.42
CA GLU A 184 -14.40 -19.16 -13.77
C GLU A 184 -14.60 -17.98 -14.72
N CYS A 185 -14.53 -18.22 -16.03
CA CYS A 185 -14.73 -17.25 -17.10
C CYS A 185 -16.17 -17.28 -17.63
N ASN A 186 -16.70 -16.13 -18.09
CA ASN A 186 -17.94 -16.14 -18.87
C ASN A 186 -17.65 -16.45 -20.34
N ALA A 187 -18.63 -16.99 -21.05
CA ALA A 187 -18.50 -17.21 -22.49
C ALA A 187 -18.23 -15.87 -23.22
N GLY A 188 -17.13 -15.82 -23.98
CA GLY A 188 -16.71 -14.62 -24.71
C GLY A 188 -15.88 -13.62 -23.88
N ASP A 189 -15.57 -13.93 -22.61
CA ASP A 189 -14.64 -13.13 -21.83
C ASP A 189 -13.23 -13.18 -22.44
N GLU A 190 -12.55 -12.04 -22.44
CA GLU A 190 -11.16 -11.93 -22.88
C GLU A 190 -10.44 -10.95 -21.97
N GLY A 191 -9.59 -11.48 -21.10
CA GLY A 191 -8.71 -10.69 -20.25
C GLY A 191 -7.53 -10.13 -21.00
N GLU A 192 -7.24 -8.86 -20.74
CA GLU A 192 -6.08 -8.14 -21.28
C GLU A 192 -5.20 -7.54 -20.19
N PHE A 193 -5.78 -7.21 -19.03
CA PHE A 193 -5.07 -6.57 -17.93
C PHE A 193 -5.41 -7.20 -16.58
N ILE A 194 -4.53 -7.01 -15.62
CA ILE A 194 -4.81 -7.21 -14.20
C ILE A 194 -4.66 -5.87 -13.51
N ASP A 195 -5.73 -5.41 -12.86
CA ASP A 195 -5.71 -4.24 -11.99
C ASP A 195 -5.47 -4.70 -10.54
N LEU A 196 -4.29 -4.40 -9.99
CA LEU A 196 -4.00 -4.52 -8.57
C LEU A 196 -4.22 -3.18 -7.88
N THR A 197 -5.16 -3.14 -6.93
CA THR A 197 -5.46 -1.96 -6.14
C THR A 197 -4.83 -2.09 -4.76
N LEU A 198 -3.97 -1.14 -4.43
CA LEU A 198 -3.44 -0.93 -3.09
C LEU A 198 -4.24 0.15 -2.38
N VAL A 199 -4.52 -0.02 -1.10
CA VAL A 199 -5.00 1.04 -0.21
C VAL A 199 -3.85 1.41 0.72
N ILE A 200 -3.48 2.68 0.72
CA ILE A 200 -2.42 3.19 1.59
C ILE A 200 -3.07 4.10 2.61
N LYS A 201 -2.91 3.81 3.89
CA LYS A 201 -3.31 4.74 4.96
C LYS A 201 -2.06 5.32 5.57
N SER A 202 -2.01 6.64 5.65
CA SER A 202 -0.91 7.42 6.21
C SER A 202 -1.44 8.77 6.72
N LYS A 203 -0.56 9.60 7.27
CA LYS A 203 -0.89 10.90 7.86
C LYS A 203 -1.49 11.90 6.88
N GLY A 204 -1.01 11.90 5.63
CA GLY A 204 -1.36 12.86 4.60
C GLY A 204 -2.34 12.32 3.56
N LYS A 205 -2.88 13.24 2.76
CA LYS A 205 -3.50 12.89 1.47
C LYS A 205 -2.40 12.80 0.40
N PRO A 206 -2.29 11.70 -0.35
CA PRO A 206 -1.30 11.54 -1.40
C PRO A 206 -1.29 12.69 -2.39
N LYS A 207 -0.10 13.26 -2.61
CA LYS A 207 0.14 14.29 -3.63
C LYS A 207 1.27 13.82 -4.53
N GLN A 208 0.98 13.68 -5.81
CA GLN A 208 2.01 13.34 -6.78
C GLN A 208 2.98 14.51 -6.93
N LYS A 209 4.27 14.24 -6.79
CA LYS A 209 5.33 15.22 -7.01
C LYS A 209 5.56 15.45 -8.50
N SER A 210 5.81 16.69 -8.87
CA SER A 210 6.30 17.07 -10.18
C SER A 210 7.73 16.52 -10.42
N GLU A 211 8.12 16.34 -11.68
CA GLU A 211 9.48 15.87 -12.01
C GLU A 211 10.59 16.78 -11.43
N ASN A 212 10.33 18.09 -11.28
CA ASN A 212 11.32 19.01 -10.71
C ASN A 212 11.53 18.77 -9.21
N GLU A 213 10.46 18.52 -8.47
CA GLU A 213 10.51 18.18 -7.04
C GLU A 213 11.24 16.85 -6.82
N GLN A 214 10.96 15.85 -7.66
CA GLN A 214 11.60 14.52 -7.60
C GLN A 214 13.11 14.57 -7.84
N ARG A 215 13.62 15.59 -8.54
CA ARG A 215 15.05 15.75 -8.84
C ARG A 215 15.84 16.44 -7.73
N GLY A 216 15.16 16.99 -6.70
CA GLY A 216 15.81 17.62 -5.56
C GLY A 216 16.59 18.90 -5.91
N LYS A 217 16.07 19.72 -6.84
CA LYS A 217 16.63 21.07 -7.11
C LYS A 217 16.43 22.05 -5.95
N ASP A 218 15.48 21.75 -5.08
CA ASP A 218 15.25 22.47 -3.83
C ASP A 218 16.10 21.80 -2.75
N GLY A 219 17.07 22.52 -2.17
CA GLY A 219 18.11 21.99 -1.27
C GLY A 219 17.66 21.32 0.05
N LYS A 220 16.42 20.83 0.16
CA LYS A 220 15.88 20.05 1.28
C LYS A 220 16.06 18.55 1.00
N ARG A 221 17.12 17.96 1.59
CA ARG A 221 17.57 16.57 1.41
C ARG A 221 16.70 15.48 2.07
N ARG A 222 15.36 15.57 2.01
CA ARG A 222 14.48 14.66 2.77
C ARG A 222 13.77 13.59 1.96
N HIS A 223 13.94 13.55 0.63
CA HIS A 223 13.14 12.70 -0.25
C HIS A 223 13.98 11.89 -1.24
N PRO A 224 13.51 10.71 -1.72
CA PRO A 224 14.24 9.89 -2.68
C PRO A 224 14.38 10.63 -4.00
N ARG A 225 15.61 10.79 -4.47
CA ARG A 225 15.85 11.48 -5.75
C ARG A 225 15.67 10.53 -6.92
N CYS A 226 15.06 11.03 -7.99
CA CYS A 226 15.14 10.38 -9.29
C CYS A 226 16.35 10.89 -10.09
N PHE A 227 17.06 9.96 -10.75
CA PHE A 227 18.18 10.28 -11.63
C PHE A 227 17.83 10.01 -13.10
N ARG A 228 17.65 11.08 -13.90
CA ARG A 228 17.61 10.96 -15.36
C ARG A 228 19.04 10.97 -15.90
N THR A 229 19.40 9.94 -16.64
CA THR A 229 20.66 9.84 -17.37
C THR A 229 20.40 9.75 -18.87
N ILE A 230 21.45 9.74 -19.69
CA ILE A 230 21.32 9.49 -21.14
C ILE A 230 20.62 8.14 -21.40
N ARG A 231 20.85 7.15 -20.52
CA ARG A 231 20.29 5.79 -20.61
C ARG A 231 18.92 5.66 -19.94
N HIS A 232 18.68 6.36 -18.83
CA HIS A 232 17.44 6.29 -18.05
C HIS A 232 16.70 7.62 -18.16
N LYS A 233 15.73 7.66 -19.08
CA LYS A 233 15.06 8.90 -19.48
C LYS A 233 13.78 9.18 -18.68
N LYS A 234 13.33 8.32 -17.76
CA LYS A 234 12.08 8.52 -17.01
C LYS A 234 12.33 8.54 -15.50
N CYS A 235 11.37 9.08 -14.78
CA CYS A 235 11.31 9.00 -13.32
C CYS A 235 10.06 8.23 -12.91
N PRO A 236 10.13 7.41 -11.85
CA PRO A 236 8.92 6.82 -11.31
C PRO A 236 8.01 7.91 -10.74
N LYS A 237 6.72 7.62 -10.63
CA LYS A 237 5.78 8.51 -9.96
C LYS A 237 6.04 8.46 -8.46
N GLN A 238 6.34 9.61 -7.88
CA GLN A 238 6.53 9.77 -6.44
C GLN A 238 5.33 10.48 -5.84
N PHE A 239 4.84 9.98 -4.70
CA PHE A 239 3.72 10.57 -3.97
C PHE A 239 4.14 10.86 -2.54
N ASP A 240 4.05 12.13 -2.15
CA ASP A 240 4.09 12.52 -0.74
C ASP A 240 2.80 12.04 -0.07
N ILE A 241 2.92 11.18 0.93
CA ILE A 241 1.81 10.58 1.67
C ILE A 241 1.71 11.15 3.10
N GLY A 242 2.39 12.26 3.37
CA GLY A 242 2.40 13.02 4.62
C GLY A 242 3.32 12.47 5.70
N GLY A 243 3.68 13.32 6.67
CA GLY A 243 4.58 12.94 7.77
C GLY A 243 5.98 12.57 7.27
N ASP A 244 6.53 13.37 6.34
CA ASP A 244 7.81 13.13 5.67
C ASP A 244 7.95 11.73 5.02
N SER A 245 6.81 11.08 4.73
CA SER A 245 6.75 9.75 4.13
C SER A 245 6.38 9.82 2.65
N GLU A 246 6.89 8.88 1.87
CA GLU A 246 6.79 8.93 0.41
C GLU A 246 6.73 7.54 -0.21
N ILE A 247 5.84 7.36 -1.19
CA ILE A 247 5.79 6.15 -1.99
C ILE A 247 6.30 6.43 -3.41
N VAL A 248 7.13 5.51 -3.90
CA VAL A 248 7.74 5.53 -5.23
C VAL A 248 7.16 4.38 -6.05
N LEU A 249 6.48 4.71 -7.14
CA LEU A 249 5.77 3.75 -7.99
C LEU A 249 6.26 3.89 -9.44
N SER A 250 6.91 2.85 -9.96
CA SER A 250 7.38 2.84 -11.35
C SER A 250 6.22 2.95 -12.34
N SER A 251 6.42 3.63 -13.48
CA SER A 251 5.47 3.61 -14.61
C SER A 251 5.63 2.37 -15.50
N GLN A 252 6.60 1.51 -15.16
CA GLN A 252 6.93 0.30 -15.89
C GLN A 252 6.65 -0.94 -15.04
N VAL A 253 6.54 -2.07 -15.71
CA VAL A 253 6.32 -3.38 -15.10
C VAL A 253 7.12 -4.41 -15.89
N MET A 254 7.63 -5.42 -15.20
CA MET A 254 8.28 -6.56 -15.83
C MET A 254 7.24 -7.65 -16.07
N VAL A 255 7.03 -8.01 -17.33
CA VAL A 255 6.12 -9.07 -17.75
C VAL A 255 6.89 -10.08 -18.58
N ASP A 256 6.89 -11.33 -18.11
CA ASP A 256 7.64 -12.43 -18.72
C ASP A 256 9.12 -12.06 -18.98
N ASP A 257 9.73 -11.48 -17.95
CA ASP A 257 11.12 -11.00 -17.91
C ASP A 257 11.44 -9.82 -18.86
N GLU A 258 10.44 -9.23 -19.50
CA GLU A 258 10.56 -8.00 -20.29
C GLU A 258 9.97 -6.79 -19.58
N ILE A 259 10.74 -5.71 -19.49
CA ILE A 259 10.25 -4.45 -18.93
C ILE A 259 9.51 -3.65 -20.00
N ARG A 260 8.27 -3.27 -19.68
CA ARG A 260 7.40 -2.48 -20.55
C ARG A 260 6.65 -1.42 -19.74
N ASP A 261 6.19 -0.37 -20.41
CA ASP A 261 5.35 0.65 -19.78
C ASP A 261 4.00 0.02 -19.37
N MET A 262 3.43 0.45 -18.24
CA MET A 262 2.09 0.03 -17.85
C MET A 262 1.06 0.52 -18.90
N PRO A 263 0.06 -0.31 -19.26
CA PRO A 263 -1.03 0.09 -20.13
C PRO A 263 -1.78 1.31 -19.59
N GLY A 264 -2.34 2.12 -20.50
CA GLY A 264 -3.09 3.34 -20.14
C GLY A 264 -2.33 4.64 -20.39
N ASN A 265 -1.40 4.67 -21.36
CA ASN A 265 -0.79 5.89 -21.89
C ASN A 265 -0.15 6.81 -20.83
N GLY A 266 0.47 6.22 -19.81
CA GLY A 266 1.11 6.97 -18.70
C GLY A 266 0.20 7.32 -17.54
N ASP A 267 -1.10 6.97 -17.59
CA ASP A 267 -2.03 7.18 -16.47
C ASP A 267 -1.68 6.33 -15.26
N TYR A 268 -1.14 5.13 -15.47
CA TYR A 268 -0.76 4.21 -14.41
C TYR A 268 0.71 4.37 -14.02
N PRO A 269 1.06 4.17 -12.73
CA PRO A 269 0.18 3.90 -11.59
C PRO A 269 -0.73 5.11 -11.29
N LYS A 270 -1.99 4.83 -10.91
CA LYS A 270 -3.06 5.83 -10.79
C LYS A 270 -3.53 5.97 -9.36
N PHE A 271 -3.51 7.19 -8.83
CA PHE A 271 -4.11 7.51 -7.54
C PHE A 271 -5.60 7.87 -7.70
N LYS A 272 -6.45 7.36 -6.80
CA LYS A 272 -7.87 7.68 -6.73
C LYS A 272 -8.36 7.64 -5.29
N GLU A 273 -9.10 8.66 -4.86
CA GLU A 273 -9.86 8.63 -3.61
C GLU A 273 -11.25 8.04 -3.90
N THR A 274 -11.64 6.95 -3.23
CA THR A 274 -12.97 6.33 -3.41
C THR A 274 -13.43 5.77 -2.08
N ALA A 275 -14.65 6.10 -1.66
CA ALA A 275 -15.21 5.69 -0.37
C ALA A 275 -14.26 5.95 0.82
N ASN A 276 -13.62 7.14 0.84
CA ASN A 276 -12.63 7.56 1.83
C ASN A 276 -11.38 6.65 1.93
N LYS A 277 -11.15 5.79 0.94
CA LYS A 277 -9.91 5.02 0.79
C LYS A 277 -9.00 5.71 -0.23
N GLN A 278 -7.72 5.85 0.11
CA GLN A 278 -6.66 6.32 -0.78
C GLN A 278 -6.14 5.13 -1.59
N LYS A 279 -6.63 4.99 -2.83
CA LYS A 279 -6.35 3.84 -3.69
C LYS A 279 -5.27 4.16 -4.70
N PHE A 280 -4.31 3.25 -4.85
CA PHE A 280 -3.32 3.23 -5.92
C PHE A 280 -3.60 2.01 -6.79
N ILE A 281 -3.98 2.27 -8.04
CA ILE A 281 -4.32 1.24 -9.02
C ILE A 281 -3.09 1.03 -9.90
N LEU A 282 -2.65 -0.21 -9.99
CA LEU A 282 -1.56 -0.69 -10.84
C LEU A 282 -2.20 -1.55 -11.93
N ARG A 283 -1.98 -1.18 -13.20
CA ARG A 283 -2.50 -1.94 -14.33
C ARG A 283 -1.38 -2.73 -14.98
N PHE A 284 -1.44 -4.04 -14.87
CA PHE A 284 -0.45 -4.94 -15.46
C PHE A 284 -0.98 -5.52 -16.76
N PRO A 285 -0.16 -5.56 -17.84
CA PRO A 285 -0.57 -6.21 -19.07
C PRO A 285 -0.62 -7.73 -18.90
N LYS A 286 -1.34 -8.38 -19.82
CA LYS A 286 -1.39 -9.84 -19.92
C LYS A 286 0.02 -10.43 -19.93
N ALA A 287 0.19 -11.46 -19.11
CA ALA A 287 1.42 -12.21 -18.95
C ALA A 287 1.16 -13.70 -19.20
N ALA A 288 2.13 -14.40 -19.75
CA ALA A 288 2.08 -15.85 -19.90
C ALA A 288 2.45 -16.54 -18.57
N ASN A 289 3.47 -16.03 -17.87
CA ASN A 289 4.08 -16.71 -16.74
C ASN A 289 4.16 -15.81 -15.50
N ARG A 290 4.61 -14.56 -15.67
CA ARG A 290 5.06 -13.75 -14.54
C ARG A 290 4.86 -12.26 -14.75
N ILE A 291 4.35 -11.61 -13.72
CA ILE A 291 4.34 -10.15 -13.54
C ILE A 291 5.20 -9.83 -12.33
N PHE A 292 6.09 -8.85 -12.46
CA PHE A 292 6.91 -8.34 -11.37
C PHE A 292 6.91 -6.80 -11.36
N TYR A 293 6.66 -6.23 -10.19
CA TYR A 293 6.60 -4.79 -9.96
C TYR A 293 7.35 -4.41 -8.68
N ASP A 294 8.03 -3.27 -8.63
CA ASP A 294 8.97 -2.92 -7.55
C ASP A 294 8.65 -1.61 -6.78
N PRO A 295 7.48 -1.49 -6.11
CA PRO A 295 7.17 -0.32 -5.28
C PRO A 295 8.25 -0.02 -4.24
N GLY A 296 8.60 1.26 -4.08
CA GLY A 296 9.45 1.76 -3.00
C GLY A 296 8.65 2.57 -1.99
N LEU A 297 9.03 2.57 -0.71
CA LEU A 297 8.45 3.39 0.34
C LEU A 297 9.57 3.96 1.23
N GLU A 298 9.41 5.22 1.59
CA GLU A 298 10.15 5.89 2.64
C GLU A 298 9.21 6.23 3.78
N VAL A 299 9.64 5.89 5.00
CA VAL A 299 8.88 6.10 6.23
C VAL A 299 9.51 7.27 6.98
N GLY A 300 8.79 8.39 7.04
CA GLY A 300 9.22 9.56 7.77
C GLY A 300 9.21 9.32 9.29
N GLU A 301 10.14 9.97 9.98
CA GLU A 301 10.26 9.88 11.44
C GLU A 301 9.03 10.51 12.13
N ALA A 302 8.51 9.86 13.17
CA ALA A 302 7.40 10.41 13.93
C ALA A 302 7.77 11.76 14.58
N ASP A 303 6.93 12.79 14.37
CA ASP A 303 7.16 14.15 14.87
C ASP A 303 7.32 14.16 16.39
N ALA A 304 8.39 14.82 16.87
CA ALA A 304 8.65 15.00 18.31
C ALA A 304 7.66 15.98 18.99
N GLY A 305 6.74 16.64 18.28
CA GLY A 305 5.89 17.65 18.92
C GLY A 305 4.78 18.24 18.07
N ALA A 306 3.55 17.91 18.44
CA ALA A 306 2.49 18.90 18.65
C ALA A 306 1.75 18.58 19.97
N LEU A 307 2.50 18.43 21.06
CA LEU A 307 1.97 18.88 22.36
C LEU A 307 2.11 20.40 22.37
N ALA A 308 1.26 21.09 21.60
CA ALA A 308 0.92 22.44 21.98
C ALA A 308 0.31 22.31 23.38
N LEU A 309 0.90 23.01 24.35
CA LEU A 309 0.39 23.22 25.69
C LEU A 309 -1.09 23.67 25.64
N LYS A 310 -2.02 22.72 25.51
CA LYS A 310 -3.44 22.90 25.84
C LYS A 310 -3.63 22.24 27.19
N ASN A 311 -3.08 22.88 28.23
CA ASN A 311 -3.45 22.76 29.63
C ASN A 311 -2.39 23.51 30.46
N LEU A 312 -2.36 24.84 30.32
CA LEU A 312 -1.97 25.70 31.42
C LEU A 312 -3.26 26.00 32.18
N PRO A 313 -3.41 25.56 33.44
CA PRO A 313 -4.53 26.01 34.26
C PRO A 313 -4.41 27.53 34.47
N HIS A 314 -5.54 28.21 34.35
CA HIS A 314 -5.76 29.60 34.71
C HIS A 314 -5.19 29.90 36.13
N LEU A 315 -3.97 30.43 36.18
CA LEU A 315 -3.35 31.07 37.34
C LEU A 315 -2.43 32.11 36.72
N SER A 316 -2.83 33.37 36.49
CA SER A 316 -3.02 34.34 37.57
C SER A 316 -3.40 35.67 36.92
N LEU A 317 -4.59 36.18 37.23
CA LEU A 317 -4.94 37.60 37.09
C LEU A 317 -5.86 38.00 38.25
N ALA A 318 -5.34 37.83 39.47
CA ALA A 318 -5.94 38.31 40.70
C ALA A 318 -4.84 38.91 41.57
N LEU A 319 -4.29 40.04 41.12
CA LEU A 319 -3.40 40.89 41.91
C LEU A 319 -3.39 42.30 41.32
N LEU A 320 -4.56 42.94 41.32
CA LEU A 320 -4.68 44.35 41.00
C LEU A 320 -5.91 45.01 41.63
N VAL A 321 -6.15 44.80 42.92
CA VAL A 321 -6.92 45.75 43.77
C VAL A 321 -6.42 45.63 45.21
N LEU A 322 -5.36 46.36 45.57
CA LEU A 322 -5.16 46.88 46.93
C LEU A 322 -4.03 47.93 46.95
N ARG A 323 -4.33 49.09 46.36
CA ARG A 323 -3.73 50.36 46.75
C ARG A 323 -4.84 51.39 46.74
N PHE A 324 -5.49 51.58 47.88
CA PHE A 324 -6.08 52.83 48.36
C PHE A 324 -6.83 52.50 49.65
N ILE A 325 -6.18 52.78 50.79
CA ILE A 325 -6.74 53.23 52.08
C ILE A 325 -5.53 53.51 52.99
N LEU A 326 -5.56 54.67 53.66
CA LEU A 326 -4.54 55.33 54.52
C LEU A 326 -3.61 56.34 53.82
N PHE A 327 -4.15 57.48 53.40
CA PHE A 327 -4.17 58.72 54.21
C PHE A 327 -5.30 59.63 53.76
#